data_AF-A0A3N1KL29-F1
#
_entry.id   AF-A0A3N1KL29-F1
#
_cell.length_a   1.000
_cell.length_b   1.000
_cell.length_c   1.000
_cell.angle_alpha   90.00
_cell.angle_beta   90.00
_cell.angle_gamma   90.00
#
_symmetry.space_group_name_H-M   'P 1'
#
loop_
_entity.id
_entity.type
_entity.pdbx_description
1 polymer ?
#
loop_
_entity_poly.entity_id
_entity_poly.type
_entity_poly.pdbx_seq_one_letter_code
_entity_poly.pdbx_strand_id
1 'polypeptide(L)'
;MSGRHAADDTTDAQEAGAPLLRVVGGSPTPEELAAVTAVLTALEAEAAESAREAPRDLSASPSGWSSRAARLRRPVDRGPGRWRSFSA
;
A
#
# COMPACT_ATOMS: atom_id res chain seq x y z
N MET A 1 9.44 3.62 57.06
CA MET A 1 10.43 2.81 56.32
C MET A 1 10.32 3.19 54.84
N SER A 2 11.41 3.68 54.26
CA SER A 2 11.52 4.13 52.87
C SER A 2 11.20 3.04 51.85
N GLY A 3 10.53 3.47 50.77
CA GLY A 3 11.01 3.35 49.39
C GLY A 3 10.99 1.97 48.74
N ARG A 4 10.02 1.73 47.85
CA ARG A 4 10.17 0.92 46.63
C ARG A 4 8.96 1.02 45.68
N HIS A 5 8.63 2.19 45.13
CA HIS A 5 7.67 2.28 44.01
C HIS A 5 8.09 3.28 42.93
N ALA A 6 9.36 3.69 42.89
CA ALA A 6 9.84 4.75 41.99
C ALA A 6 10.85 4.26 40.93
N ALA A 7 10.84 2.97 40.55
CA ALA A 7 11.89 2.46 39.66
C ALA A 7 11.49 1.39 38.64
N ASP A 8 10.20 1.11 38.43
CA ASP A 8 9.74 0.27 37.32
C ASP A 8 8.70 1.14 36.59
N ASP A 9 9.04 1.91 35.56
CA ASP A 9 8.61 1.55 34.19
C ASP A 9 9.24 2.45 33.10
N THR A 10 10.29 3.22 33.38
CA THR A 10 10.86 4.15 32.36
C THR A 10 11.86 3.50 31.41
N THR A 11 11.90 2.17 31.33
CA THR A 11 12.75 1.49 30.36
C THR A 11 12.07 0.22 29.88
N ASP A 12 10.89 0.39 29.27
CA ASP A 12 10.56 -0.51 28.18
C ASP A 12 11.58 -0.22 27.09
N ALA A 13 12.57 -1.11 27.02
CA ALA A 13 13.68 -1.03 26.12
C ALA A 13 13.12 -0.89 24.70
N GLN A 14 13.44 0.25 24.09
CA GLN A 14 13.30 0.51 22.67
C GLN A 14 13.90 -0.68 21.91
N GLU A 15 13.06 -1.63 21.49
CA GLU A 15 13.43 -2.71 20.59
C GLU A 15 14.13 -2.07 19.41
N ALA A 16 15.37 -2.45 19.17
CA ALA A 16 16.24 -1.89 18.15
C ALA A 16 15.81 -2.34 16.74
N GLY A 17 14.56 -2.05 16.37
CA GLY A 17 14.02 -2.11 15.03
C GLY A 17 14.17 -0.76 14.33
N ALA A 18 14.14 -0.77 13.00
CA ALA A 18 14.08 0.47 12.23
C ALA A 18 12.82 1.27 12.64
N PRO A 19 12.91 2.62 12.71
CA PRO A 19 11.77 3.44 13.10
C PRO A 19 10.59 3.24 12.16
N LEU A 20 9.39 3.03 12.70
CA LEU A 20 8.15 2.80 11.94
C LEU A 20 7.82 3.95 10.98
N LEU A 21 8.14 5.18 11.38
CA LEU A 21 7.93 6.40 10.60
C LEU A 21 9.15 7.32 10.73
N ARG A 22 9.54 7.98 9.63
CA ARG A 22 10.62 8.98 9.60
C ARG A 22 10.12 10.27 8.96
N VAL A 23 10.25 11.38 9.68
CA VAL A 23 10.03 12.72 9.13
C VAL A 23 11.26 13.11 8.31
N VAL A 24 11.06 13.37 7.02
CA VAL A 24 12.15 13.71 6.08
C VAL A 24 12.30 15.21 5.83
N GLY A 25 11.37 16.03 6.32
CA GLY A 25 11.41 17.49 6.20
C GLY A 25 10.35 18.17 7.08
N GLY A 26 10.60 19.42 7.43
CA GLY A 26 9.76 20.19 8.35
C GLY A 26 10.01 19.86 9.83
N SER A 27 9.24 20.52 10.70
CA SER A 27 9.25 20.29 12.15
C SER A 27 7.80 20.21 12.64
N PRO A 28 7.11 19.06 12.44
CA PRO A 28 5.72 18.93 12.82
C PRO A 28 5.56 19.09 14.33
N THR A 29 4.44 19.67 14.75
CA THR A 29 4.13 19.72 16.17
C THR A 29 3.81 18.30 16.70
N PRO A 30 3.91 18.07 18.02
CA PRO A 30 3.55 16.78 18.61
C PRO A 30 2.12 16.33 18.25
N GLU A 31 1.19 17.28 18.16
CA GLU A 31 -0.21 17.04 17.83
C GLU A 31 -0.39 16.60 16.38
N GLU A 32 0.36 17.21 15.44
CA GLU A 32 0.34 16.82 14.03
C GLU A 32 0.91 15.42 13.83
N LEU A 33 2.01 15.09 14.52
CA LEU A 33 2.61 13.76 14.48
C LEU A 33 1.66 12.70 15.05
N ALA A 34 0.99 13.02 16.16
CA ALA A 34 -0.02 12.16 16.77
C ALA A 34 -1.23 11.94 15.84
N ALA A 35 -1.71 13.00 15.18
CA ALA A 35 -2.82 12.90 14.24
C ALA A 35 -2.50 11.97 13.07
N VAL A 36 -1.32 12.10 12.45
CA VAL A 36 -0.89 11.21 11.37
C VAL A 36 -0.77 9.76 11.86
N THR A 37 -0.20 9.56 13.05
CA THR A 37 -0.07 8.22 13.64
C THR A 37 -1.45 7.59 13.88
N ALA A 38 -2.40 8.34 14.43
CA ALA A 38 -3.76 7.88 14.69
C ALA A 38 -4.51 7.49 13.40
N VAL A 39 -4.31 8.23 12.31
CA VAL A 39 -4.89 7.87 11.01
C VAL A 39 -4.29 6.57 10.47
N LEU A 40 -2.97 6.42 10.55
CA LEU A 40 -2.30 5.21 10.06
C LEU A 40 -2.70 3.97 10.87
N THR A 41 -2.81 4.07 12.19
CA THR A 41 -3.27 2.95 13.03
C THR A 41 -4.73 2.60 12.78
N ALA A 42 -5.60 3.58 12.51
CA ALA A 42 -6.98 3.34 12.12
C ALA A 42 -7.07 2.60 10.77
N LEU A 43 -6.29 3.01 9.77
CA LEU A 43 -6.23 2.33 8.47
C LEU A 43 -5.72 0.89 8.59
N GLU A 44 -4.73 0.65 9.45
CA GLU A 44 -4.24 -0.70 9.72
C GLU A 44 -5.32 -1.59 10.38
N ALA A 45 -6.07 -1.03 11.32
CA ALA A 45 -7.19 -1.73 11.95
C ALA A 45 -8.30 -2.08 10.94
N GLU A 46 -8.67 -1.16 10.06
CA GLU A 46 -9.64 -1.42 8.99
C GLU A 46 -9.13 -2.48 7.99
N ALA A 47 -7.84 -2.43 7.63
CA ALA A 47 -7.22 -3.43 6.77
C ALA A 47 -7.22 -4.83 7.42
N ALA A 48 -6.95 -4.91 8.72
CA ALA A 48 -7.00 -6.16 9.46
C ALA A 48 -8.43 -6.72 9.54
N GLU A 49 -9.44 -5.86 9.71
CA GLU A 49 -10.84 -6.28 9.79
C GLU A 49 -11.38 -6.73 8.43
N SER A 50 -11.11 -5.97 7.36
CA SER A 50 -11.46 -6.36 5.99
C SER A 50 -10.79 -7.68 5.56
N ALA A 51 -9.58 -7.98 6.04
CA ALA A 51 -8.93 -9.26 5.82
C ALA A 51 -9.61 -10.43 6.56
N ARG A 52 -10.34 -10.18 7.65
CA ARG A 52 -11.15 -11.20 8.35
C ARG A 52 -12.49 -11.44 7.67
N GLU A 53 -13.11 -10.39 7.12
CA GLU A 53 -14.42 -10.47 6.49
C GLU A 53 -14.39 -10.90 5.02
N ALA A 54 -13.25 -10.74 4.33
CA ALA A 54 -13.11 -11.22 2.96
C ALA A 54 -13.15 -12.77 2.93
N PRO A 55 -14.07 -13.40 2.17
CA PRO A 55 -13.85 -14.76 1.71
C PRO A 55 -12.48 -14.78 1.04
N ARG A 56 -11.66 -15.82 1.27
CA ARG A 56 -10.39 -16.00 0.56
C ARG A 56 -10.66 -16.17 -0.92
N ASP A 57 -10.85 -15.06 -1.63
CA ASP A 57 -11.29 -15.07 -3.00
C ASP A 57 -10.07 -15.29 -3.88
N LEU A 58 -9.78 -16.57 -4.11
CA LEU A 58 -8.77 -17.05 -5.06
C LEU A 58 -9.16 -16.72 -6.52
N SER A 59 -10.15 -15.85 -6.76
CA SER A 59 -10.74 -15.58 -8.06
C SER A 59 -10.76 -14.12 -8.50
N ALA A 60 -9.99 -13.22 -7.87
CA ALA A 60 -9.85 -11.85 -8.37
C ALA A 60 -9.17 -11.86 -9.76
N SER A 61 -9.96 -12.07 -10.81
CA SER A 61 -9.52 -11.94 -12.19
C SER A 61 -9.03 -10.51 -12.38
N PRO A 62 -7.79 -10.32 -12.85
CA PRO A 62 -7.23 -8.99 -12.99
C PRO A 62 -8.14 -8.13 -13.86
N SER A 63 -8.51 -6.96 -13.35
CA SER A 63 -9.36 -6.02 -14.07
C SER A 63 -8.75 -5.71 -15.44
N GLY A 64 -9.59 -5.42 -16.45
CA GLY A 64 -9.11 -5.11 -17.81
C GLY A 64 -8.08 -3.98 -17.88
N TRP A 65 -8.08 -3.06 -16.91
CA TRP A 65 -7.08 -2.00 -16.75
C TRP A 65 -5.70 -2.52 -16.35
N SER A 66 -5.66 -3.58 -15.53
CA SER A 66 -4.42 -4.25 -15.12
C SER A 66 -3.90 -5.25 -16.18
N SER A 67 -4.66 -5.48 -17.25
CA SER A 67 -4.28 -6.40 -18.33
C SER A 67 -3.05 -5.89 -19.07
N ARG A 68 -1.95 -6.66 -18.98
CA ARG A 68 -0.71 -6.37 -19.73
C ARG A 68 -0.92 -6.49 -21.24
N ALA A 69 -1.88 -7.31 -21.68
CA ALA A 69 -2.23 -7.48 -23.08
C ALA A 69 -2.75 -6.19 -23.73
N ALA A 70 -3.40 -5.30 -22.97
CA ALA A 70 -3.90 -4.02 -23.46
C ALA A 70 -2.78 -3.00 -23.76
N ARG A 71 -1.59 -3.17 -23.17
CA ARG A 71 -0.37 -2.38 -23.49
C ARG A 71 0.38 -2.94 -24.70
N LEU A 72 0.04 -4.15 -25.09
CA LEU A 72 0.41 -4.85 -26.33
C LEU A 72 -0.04 -4.08 -27.57
N ARG A 73 0.84 -3.53 -28.42
CA ARG A 73 0.39 -3.14 -29.78
C ARG A 73 -0.02 -4.41 -30.52
N ARG A 74 -1.33 -4.59 -30.76
CA ARG A 74 -1.81 -5.70 -31.58
C ARG A 74 -1.39 -5.49 -33.03
N PRO A 75 -0.96 -6.54 -33.75
CA PRO A 75 -0.71 -6.43 -35.18
C PRO A 75 -1.96 -5.91 -35.89
N VAL A 76 -1.77 -4.92 -36.76
CA VAL A 76 -2.82 -4.52 -37.70
C VAL A 76 -2.97 -5.66 -38.69
N ASP A 77 -4.16 -6.26 -38.74
CA ASP A 77 -4.43 -7.36 -39.66
C ASP A 77 -4.45 -6.82 -41.11
N ARG A 78 -3.52 -7.30 -41.94
CA ARG A 78 -3.48 -6.95 -43.36
C ARG A 78 -4.36 -7.95 -44.11
N GLY A 79 -5.63 -7.61 -44.27
CA GLY A 79 -6.54 -8.44 -45.07
C GLY A 79 -6.01 -8.67 -46.50
N PRO A 80 -6.17 -9.88 -47.07
CA PRO A 80 -5.73 -10.18 -48.44
C PRO A 80 -6.30 -9.16 -49.44
N GLY A 81 -5.46 -8.62 -50.32
CA GLY A 81 -5.89 -7.68 -51.37
C GLY A 81 -6.15 -6.23 -50.92
N ARG A 82 -6.12 -5.92 -49.62
CA ARG A 82 -6.41 -4.55 -49.14
C ARG A 82 -5.36 -3.50 -49.55
N TRP A 83 -4.17 -3.93 -49.97
CA TRP A 83 -3.01 -3.06 -50.23
C TRP A 83 -2.56 -3.08 -51.71
N ARG A 84 -3.32 -3.72 -52.62
CA ARG A 84 -2.98 -3.81 -54.06
C ARG A 84 -4.11 -3.33 -54.99
N SER A 85 -4.88 -2.32 -54.58
CA SER A 85 -5.88 -1.68 -55.43
C SER A 85 -5.29 -0.60 -56.34
N PHE A 86 -4.24 -0.94 -57.10
CA PHE A 86 -3.79 -0.13 -58.23
C PHE A 86 -3.36 -1.06 -59.37
N SER A 87 -4.09 -1.02 -60.50
CA SER A 87 -3.68 -1.60 -61.77
C SER A 87 -2.71 -0.64 -62.48
N ALA A 88 -1.76 -1.19 -63.24
CA ALA A 88 -1.08 -0.43 -64.29
C ALA A 88 -2.01 -0.25 -65.49
#